data_AF-A0A1S8CB74-F1
#
_entry.id   AF-A0A1S8CB74-F1
#
_cell.length_a   1.000
_cell.length_b   1.000
_cell.length_c   1.000
_cell.angle_alpha   90.00
_cell.angle_beta   90.00
_cell.angle_gamma   90.00
#
_symmetry.space_group_name_H-M   'P 1'
#
loop_
_entity.id
_entity.type
_entity.pdbx_description
1 polymer ?
#
loop_
_entity_poly.entity_id
_entity_poly.type
_entity_poly.pdbx_seq_one_letter_code
_entity_poly.pdbx_strand_id
1 'polypeptide(L)'
;MPDARPISDDDATRIRAALVAVRAAQGELEQAVAGALLHGASVRAVSELGLSPTTVQKYGRAHGWPTEENRTRFNESRWDRLGREAGDLP
;
A
#
# COMPACT_ATOMS: atom_id res chain seq x y z
N MET A 1 26.88 -2.22 -33.47
CA MET A 1 26.79 -1.40 -32.24
C MET A 1 25.54 -0.54 -32.37
N PRO A 2 24.60 -0.50 -31.40
CA PRO A 2 23.43 0.36 -31.53
C PRO A 2 23.87 1.83 -31.54
N ASP A 3 23.28 2.61 -32.44
CA ASP A 3 23.58 4.01 -32.69
C ASP A 3 23.03 4.87 -31.53
N ALA A 4 23.91 5.33 -30.64
CA ALA A 4 23.55 6.07 -29.43
C ALA A 4 23.27 7.54 -29.75
N ARG A 5 22.11 7.82 -30.36
CA ARG A 5 21.69 9.21 -30.60
C ARG A 5 21.21 9.85 -29.29
N PRO A 6 21.53 11.13 -29.04
CA PRO A 6 20.97 11.87 -27.92
C PRO A 6 19.45 12.02 -28.09
N ILE A 7 18.73 12.09 -26.96
CA ILE A 7 17.29 12.39 -26.95
C ILE A 7 17.03 13.81 -27.47
N SER A 8 15.92 14.03 -28.17
CA SER A 8 15.49 15.37 -28.58
C SER A 8 15.00 16.19 -27.37
N ASP A 9 15.10 17.52 -27.42
CA ASP A 9 14.61 18.38 -26.34
C ASP A 9 13.09 18.25 -26.13
N ASP A 10 12.34 18.03 -27.20
CA ASP A 10 10.89 17.82 -27.17
C ASP A 10 10.53 16.51 -26.45
N ASP A 11 11.20 15.41 -26.79
CA ASP A 11 10.98 14.13 -26.13
C ASP A 11 11.41 14.18 -24.67
N ALA A 12 12.55 14.82 -24.38
CA ALA A 12 13.01 15.00 -23.02
C ALA A 12 12.01 15.80 -22.18
N THR A 13 11.39 16.84 -22.76
CA THR A 13 10.35 17.64 -22.10
C THR A 13 9.09 16.81 -21.83
N ARG A 14 8.62 16.05 -22.81
CA ARG A 14 7.45 15.16 -22.66
C ARG A 14 7.68 14.10 -21.58
N ILE A 15 8.84 13.45 -21.58
CA ILE A 15 9.19 12.44 -20.59
C ILE A 15 9.25 13.05 -19.18
N ARG A 16 9.89 14.22 -19.02
CA ARG A 16 9.95 14.89 -17.72
C ARG A 16 8.55 15.24 -17.20
N ALA A 17 7.67 15.75 -18.06
CA ALA A 17 6.28 16.05 -17.70
C ALA A 17 5.52 14.77 -17.29
N ALA A 18 5.64 13.69 -18.06
CA ALA A 18 5.03 12.40 -17.73
C ALA A 18 5.54 11.85 -16.39
N LEU A 19 6.84 11.96 -16.11
CA LEU A 19 7.42 11.56 -14.83
C LEU A 19 6.89 12.37 -13.64
N VAL A 20 6.60 13.66 -13.82
CA VAL A 20 5.96 14.49 -12.80
C VAL A 20 4.54 13.98 -12.53
N ALA A 21 3.76 13.73 -13.59
CA ALA A 21 2.40 13.21 -13.46
C ALA A 21 2.36 11.83 -12.77
N VAL A 22 3.27 10.93 -13.14
CA VAL A 22 3.40 9.61 -12.50
C VAL A 22 3.70 9.74 -11.01
N ARG A 23 4.62 10.65 -10.62
CA ARG A 23 4.93 10.87 -9.20
C ARG A 23 3.73 11.42 -8.42
N ALA A 24 2.95 12.33 -9.02
CA ALA A 24 1.74 12.86 -8.39
C ALA A 24 0.70 11.74 -8.18
N ALA A 25 0.39 10.97 -9.22
CA ALA A 25 -0.55 9.84 -9.13
C ALA A 25 -0.09 8.78 -8.12
N GLN A 26 1.23 8.53 -8.04
CA GLN A 26 1.80 7.60 -7.07
C GLN A 26 1.60 8.08 -5.62
N GLY A 27 1.73 9.39 -5.38
CA GLY A 27 1.46 9.99 -4.07
C GLY A 27 -0.01 9.91 -3.68
N GLU A 28 -0.92 10.15 -4.63
CA GLU A 28 -2.37 9.99 -4.41
C GLU A 28 -2.74 8.55 -4.06
N LEU A 29 -2.19 7.56 -4.78
CA LEU A 29 -2.40 6.14 -4.50
C LEU A 29 -1.93 5.76 -3.10
N GLU A 30 -0.73 6.21 -2.72
CA GLU A 30 -0.15 5.95 -1.41
C GLU A 30 -1.03 6.51 -0.27
N GLN A 31 -1.51 7.75 -0.42
CA GLN A 31 -2.43 8.36 0.53
C GLN A 31 -3.79 7.64 0.61
N ALA A 32 -4.35 7.23 -0.54
CA ALA A 32 -5.60 6.50 -0.58
C ALA A 32 -5.50 5.14 0.13
N VAL A 33 -4.40 4.41 -0.10
CA VAL A 33 -4.11 3.15 0.59
C VAL A 33 -4.00 3.35 2.10
N ALA A 34 -3.22 4.34 2.53
CA ALA A 34 -3.09 4.67 3.94
C ALA A 34 -4.44 5.03 4.58
N GLY A 35 -5.22 5.90 3.93
CA GLY A 35 -6.55 6.28 4.38
C GLY A 35 -7.48 5.08 4.57
N ALA A 36 -7.53 4.16 3.60
CA ALA A 36 -8.32 2.94 3.71
C ALA A 36 -7.93 2.10 4.94
N LEU A 37 -6.62 1.93 5.17
CA LEU A 37 -6.10 1.20 6.32
C LEU A 37 -6.40 1.91 7.65
N LEU A 38 -6.30 3.23 7.71
CA LEU A 38 -6.65 4.04 8.89
C LEU A 38 -8.16 3.96 9.20
N HIS A 39 -9.01 3.84 8.18
CA HIS A 39 -10.45 3.59 8.34
C HIS A 39 -10.79 2.13 8.69
N GLY A 40 -9.78 1.26 8.87
CA GLY A 40 -9.95 -0.12 9.35
C GLY A 40 -10.04 -1.18 8.25
N ALA A 41 -9.77 -0.84 6.99
CA ALA A 41 -9.65 -1.87 5.94
C ALA A 41 -8.49 -2.83 6.26
N SER A 42 -8.66 -4.10 5.90
CA SER A 42 -7.58 -5.08 6.04
C SER A 42 -6.57 -4.96 4.89
N VAL A 43 -5.30 -5.30 5.17
CA VAL A 43 -4.25 -5.38 4.13
C VAL A 43 -4.68 -6.29 2.98
N ARG A 44 -5.38 -7.40 3.27
CA ARG A 44 -5.91 -8.33 2.28
C ARG A 44 -6.90 -7.64 1.34
N ALA A 45 -7.93 -6.97 1.88
CA ALA A 45 -8.96 -6.31 1.09
C ALA A 45 -8.36 -5.24 0.16
N VAL A 46 -7.37 -4.48 0.63
CA VAL A 46 -6.67 -3.49 -0.21
C VAL A 46 -5.79 -4.16 -1.26
N SER A 47 -5.16 -5.30 -0.94
CA SER A 47 -4.30 -6.04 -1.89
C SER A 47 -5.10 -6.65 -3.06
N GLU A 48 -6.36 -7.02 -2.83
CA GLU A 48 -7.26 -7.52 -3.87
C GLU A 48 -7.52 -6.49 -4.99
N LEU A 49 -7.21 -5.21 -4.77
CA LEU A 49 -7.27 -4.14 -5.78
C LEU A 49 -6.03 -4.06 -6.69
N GLY A 50 -5.12 -5.06 -6.63
CA GLY A 50 -3.97 -5.17 -7.52
C GLY A 50 -2.64 -4.66 -6.94
N LEU A 51 -2.59 -4.41 -5.63
CA LEU A 51 -1.37 -4.07 -4.91
C LEU A 51 -0.80 -5.29 -4.21
N SER A 52 0.53 -5.43 -4.18
CA SER A 52 1.14 -6.44 -3.33
C SER A 52 0.90 -6.11 -1.84
N PRO A 53 0.71 -7.11 -0.97
CA PRO A 53 0.56 -6.88 0.46
C PRO A 53 1.72 -6.10 1.09
N THR A 54 2.93 -6.30 0.57
CA THR A 54 4.13 -5.59 1.01
C THR A 54 4.07 -4.09 0.71
N THR A 55 3.57 -3.72 -0.48
CA THR A 55 3.36 -2.32 -0.88
C THR A 55 2.28 -1.67 -0.04
N VAL A 56 1.17 -2.36 0.20
CA VAL A 56 0.08 -1.87 1.06
C VAL A 56 0.59 -1.57 2.47
N GLN A 57 1.36 -2.48 3.06
CA GLN A 57 1.95 -2.27 4.39
C GLN A 57 2.98 -1.14 4.40
N LYS A 58 3.79 -0.99 3.33
CA LYS A 58 4.75 0.10 3.20
C LYS A 58 4.04 1.46 3.24
N TYR A 59 3.02 1.65 2.41
CA TYR A 59 2.25 2.89 2.36
C TYR A 59 1.52 3.16 3.67
N GLY A 60 0.87 2.14 4.26
CA GLY A 60 0.28 2.28 5.57
C GLY A 60 1.27 2.80 6.62
N ARG A 61 2.45 2.18 6.72
CA ARG A 61 3.49 2.56 7.69
C ARG A 61 4.02 3.97 7.49
N ALA A 62 4.17 4.42 6.24
CA ALA A 62 4.61 5.78 5.92
C ALA A 62 3.62 6.84 6.45
N HIS A 63 2.35 6.48 6.65
CA HIS A 63 1.26 7.38 7.01
C HIS A 63 0.62 7.06 8.38
N GLY A 64 1.35 6.37 9.26
CA GLY A 64 0.93 6.20 10.66
C GLY A 64 0.03 4.99 10.94
N TRP A 65 -0.17 4.10 9.96
CA TRP A 65 -0.77 2.79 10.20
C TRP A 65 0.28 1.75 10.66
N PRO A 66 -0.01 0.88 11.63
CA PRO A 66 -1.30 0.70 12.30
C PRO A 66 -1.53 1.69 13.45
N THR A 67 -2.77 2.17 13.57
CA THR A 67 -3.24 2.94 14.73
C THR A 67 -3.36 2.05 15.97
N GLU A 68 -3.45 2.65 17.17
CA GLU A 68 -3.75 1.92 18.40
C GLU A 68 -5.04 1.09 18.27
N GLU A 69 -6.09 1.68 17.72
CA GLU A 69 -7.36 0.99 17.48
C GLU A 69 -7.21 -0.20 16.54
N ASN A 70 -6.43 -0.07 15.46
CA ASN A 70 -6.15 -1.18 14.55
C ASN A 70 -5.30 -2.27 15.20
N ARG A 71 -4.38 -1.90 16.12
CA ARG A 71 -3.61 -2.86 16.92
C ARG A 71 -4.54 -3.63 17.86
N THR A 72 -5.46 -2.95 18.54
CA THR A 72 -6.45 -3.57 19.43
C THR A 72 -7.37 -4.52 18.67
N ARG A 73 -7.97 -4.09 17.55
CA ARG A 73 -8.82 -4.96 16.71
C ARG A 73 -8.07 -6.18 16.17
N PHE A 74 -6.80 -6.01 15.78
CA PHE A 74 -5.97 -7.13 15.32
C PHE A 74 -5.67 -8.11 16.45
N ASN A 75 -5.40 -7.61 17.65
CA ASN A 75 -5.18 -8.43 18.85
C ASN A 75 -6.46 -9.16 19.26
N GLU A 76 -7.60 -8.48 19.30
CA GLU A 76 -8.93 -9.07 19.58
C GLU A 76 -9.25 -10.16 18.56
N SER A 77 -9.07 -9.90 17.26
CA SER A 77 -9.27 -10.90 16.20
C SER A 77 -8.34 -12.12 16.33
N ARG A 78 -7.13 -11.94 16.91
CA ARG A 78 -6.19 -13.03 17.20
C ARG A 78 -6.62 -13.83 18.43
N TRP A 79 -7.06 -13.16 19.49
CA TRP A 79 -7.56 -13.81 20.71
C TRP A 79 -8.86 -14.58 20.47
N ASP A 80 -9.77 -14.06 19.65
CA ASP A 80 -10.99 -14.77 19.22
C ASP A 80 -10.69 -16.04 18.42
N ARG A 81 -9.62 -16.02 17.62
CA ARG A 81 -9.18 -17.21 16.87
C ARG A 81 -8.55 -18.25 17.79
N LEU A 82 -7.62 -17.82 18.65
CA LEU A 82 -6.94 -18.71 19.60
C LEU A 82 -7.90 -19.28 20.65
N GLY A 83 -8.90 -18.53 21.09
CA GLY A 83 -9.94 -19.00 22.01
C GLY A 83 -10.82 -20.09 21.41
N ARG A 84 -11.08 -20.04 20.10
CA ARG A 84 -11.79 -21.12 19.38
C ARG A 84 -10.91 -22.36 19.20
N GLU A 85 -9.62 -22.20 18.92
CA GLU A 85 -8.68 -23.32 18.77
C GLU A 85 -8.35 -24.00 20.12
N ALA A 86 -8.35 -23.26 21.23
CA ALA A 86 -8.11 -23.81 22.57
C ALA A 86 -9.35 -24.49 23.19
N GLY A 87 -10.55 -24.19 22.71
CA GLY A 87 -11.81 -24.82 23.12
C GLY A 87 -12.12 -26.14 22.41
N ASP A 88 -11.27 -26.54 21.46
CA ASP A 88 -11.42 -27.76 20.64
C ASP A 88 -10.27 -28.77 20.90
N LEU A 89 -9.64 -28.68 22.07
CA LEU A 89 -8.74 -29.72 22.58
C LEU A 89 -9.58 -30.76 23.35
N PRO A 90 -9.61 -32.04 22.94
CA PRO A 90 -10.37 -33.11 23.60
C PRO A 90 -9.81 -33.50 24.97
#